data_AF-A0A8H5NCA7-F1
#
_entry.id   AF-A0A8H5NCA7-F1
#
_cell.length_a   1.000
_cell.length_b   1.000
_cell.length_c   1.000
_cell.angle_alpha   90.00
_cell.angle_beta   90.00
_cell.angle_gamma   90.00
#
_symmetry.space_group_name_H-M   'P 1'
#
loop_
_entity.id
_entity.type
_entity.pdbx_description
1 polymer ?
#
loop_
_entity_poly.entity_id
_entity_poly.type
_entity_poly.pdbx_seq_one_letter_code
_entity_poly.pdbx_strand_id
1 'polypeptide(L)'
;MANIYKSSEEVIVWLGHEREYTRTAVACFQRLPITRRELLSDEHVVLRDKAFASCGFTDSELLAMARFFTDHAWFGRTWTLQEMWLAREMTFMCGTIYASVDVILAGSSIAHDSYSSRSVTEDIQRTPVITWLMNFTYDLIAKLRKEVDGTSPSPLGFEVDYHRERHATDPRDKVYGLLAISDTTTADNYMKPVVADYSKSVQDVFSIAAAHCLLNTTSWRGLSYIGDRSRYHIPNLPSWVPDYTQAIPWRLLQRRSEDTFKTAAHQQVCIEYDINSPFTIHSHCSYFDTITAVTTAYWEDIEGYSQMIEILNLALNPFPVKHQAGIYDYDSYDFIGQFGQMTYGMLCSSISKNPDLANQLLKNPEASLSRALFLIGIEDRGDMLSGLLHPYRHLYETEEQKELEHSLTESQDQSLKARTSLIQLDWGSASHKRSLSRTEKGHLGLAPQTIQVGDEVGILQGAEVPHVFRRDSGLETSLSLVGDAYVYGVMHGELESGDLEFTRVQLV
;
A
#
# COMPACT_ATOMS: atom_id res chain seq x y z
N MET A 1 -24.38 4.40 -22.11
CA MET A 1 -24.98 4.63 -20.77
C MET A 1 -24.76 6.07 -20.31
N ALA A 2 -23.52 6.56 -20.23
CA ALA A 2 -23.20 7.95 -19.84
C ALA A 2 -24.06 9.07 -20.47
N ASN A 3 -24.29 9.03 -21.78
CA ASN A 3 -25.12 10.05 -22.47
C ASN A 3 -26.56 10.13 -21.93
N ILE A 4 -27.11 9.02 -21.43
CA ILE A 4 -28.48 9.00 -20.88
C ILE A 4 -28.50 9.86 -19.61
N TYR A 5 -27.66 9.54 -18.62
CA TYR A 5 -27.61 10.26 -17.34
C TYR A 5 -27.21 11.72 -17.49
N LYS A 6 -26.29 12.04 -18.41
CA LYS A 6 -25.88 13.42 -18.70
C LYS A 6 -27.01 14.28 -19.28
N SER A 7 -27.92 13.66 -20.01
CA SER A 7 -29.07 14.31 -20.64
C SER A 7 -30.32 14.31 -19.76
N SER A 8 -30.36 13.52 -18.69
CA SER A 8 -31.48 13.49 -17.74
C SER A 8 -31.59 14.78 -16.95
N GLU A 9 -32.82 15.21 -16.68
CA GLU A 9 -33.11 16.33 -15.77
C GLU A 9 -32.89 15.89 -14.31
N GLU A 10 -33.41 14.74 -13.94
CA GLU A 10 -33.25 14.11 -12.64
C GLU A 10 -32.92 12.62 -12.79
N VAL A 11 -32.09 12.10 -11.89
CA VAL A 11 -31.79 10.68 -11.76
C VAL A 11 -32.38 10.17 -10.45
N ILE A 12 -33.41 9.33 -10.57
CA ILE A 12 -34.01 8.63 -9.43
C ILE A 12 -33.22 7.32 -9.23
N VAL A 13 -32.42 7.28 -8.16
CA VAL A 13 -31.68 6.09 -7.75
C VAL A 13 -32.62 5.13 -7.03
N TRP A 14 -33.12 4.13 -7.75
CA TRP A 14 -33.96 3.10 -7.15
C TRP A 14 -33.10 2.02 -6.47
N LEU A 15 -33.19 1.94 -5.15
CA LEU A 15 -32.43 0.99 -4.33
C LEU A 15 -33.13 -0.37 -4.20
N GLY A 16 -34.40 -0.49 -4.59
CA GLY A 16 -35.19 -1.70 -4.44
C GLY A 16 -36.44 -1.49 -3.58
N HIS A 17 -36.97 -2.58 -3.05
CA HIS A 17 -38.08 -2.56 -2.09
C HIS A 17 -37.61 -2.15 -0.69
N GLU A 18 -38.52 -1.56 0.08
CA GLU A 18 -38.30 -1.30 1.51
C GLU A 18 -37.92 -2.57 2.25
N ARG A 19 -36.97 -2.44 3.16
CA ARG A 19 -36.55 -3.48 4.10
C ARG A 19 -36.85 -3.01 5.52
N GLU A 20 -36.77 -3.93 6.48
CA GLU A 20 -37.11 -3.69 7.89
C GLU A 20 -36.38 -2.48 8.51
N TYR A 21 -35.16 -2.19 8.05
CA TYR A 21 -34.32 -1.11 8.56
C TYR A 21 -34.41 0.20 7.75
N THR A 22 -35.05 0.21 6.58
CA THR A 22 -35.02 1.36 5.65
C THR A 22 -35.58 2.63 6.29
N ARG A 23 -36.75 2.54 6.95
CA ARG A 23 -37.39 3.70 7.60
C ARG A 23 -36.54 4.24 8.74
N THR A 24 -36.02 3.35 9.58
CA THR A 24 -35.17 3.70 10.72
C THR A 24 -33.89 4.39 10.24
N ALA A 25 -33.21 3.84 9.24
CA ALA A 25 -31.98 4.42 8.69
C ALA A 25 -32.21 5.84 8.15
N VAL A 26 -33.21 6.03 7.28
CA VAL A 26 -33.50 7.35 6.70
C VAL A 26 -33.92 8.37 7.77
N ALA A 27 -34.70 7.95 8.78
CA ALA A 27 -35.04 8.82 9.90
C ALA A 27 -33.81 9.22 10.74
N CYS A 28 -32.84 8.33 10.91
CA CYS A 28 -31.57 8.64 11.58
C CYS A 28 -30.76 9.65 10.77
N PHE A 29 -30.67 9.45 9.44
CA PHE A 29 -29.96 10.38 8.56
C PHE A 29 -30.55 11.80 8.61
N GLN A 30 -31.89 11.90 8.64
CA GLN A 30 -32.60 13.19 8.74
C GLN A 30 -32.45 13.88 10.10
N ARG A 31 -32.16 13.14 11.17
CA ARG A 31 -31.91 13.68 12.52
C ARG A 31 -30.53 14.32 12.67
N LEU A 32 -29.61 14.07 11.75
CA LEU A 32 -28.24 14.56 11.84
C LEU A 32 -28.20 16.09 11.69
N PRO A 33 -27.65 16.83 12.68
CA PRO A 33 -27.55 18.29 12.62
C PRO A 33 -26.34 18.72 11.80
N ILE A 34 -26.21 18.18 10.58
CA ILE A 34 -25.08 18.44 9.68
C ILE A 34 -25.62 19.13 8.43
N THR A 35 -25.11 20.33 8.16
CA THR A 35 -25.46 21.09 6.96
C THR A 35 -24.60 20.70 5.77
N ARG A 36 -25.08 20.93 4.54
CA ARG A 36 -24.27 20.74 3.32
C ARG A 36 -22.93 21.48 3.38
N ARG A 37 -22.90 22.69 3.91
CA ARG A 37 -21.66 23.47 4.09
C ARG A 37 -20.65 22.75 4.98
N GLU A 38 -21.13 22.12 6.05
CA GLU A 38 -20.30 21.34 6.96
C GLU A 38 -19.83 20.02 6.32
N LEU A 39 -20.69 19.32 5.56
CA LEU A 39 -20.31 18.10 4.83
C LEU A 39 -19.22 18.35 3.78
N LEU A 40 -19.19 19.55 3.20
CA LEU A 40 -18.20 19.94 2.19
C LEU A 40 -16.91 20.51 2.78
N SER A 41 -16.79 20.71 4.11
CA SER A 41 -15.52 21.13 4.73
C SER A 41 -14.57 19.95 4.92
N ASP A 42 -13.27 20.22 5.12
CA ASP A 42 -12.27 19.17 5.38
C ASP A 42 -12.24 18.69 6.85
N GLU A 43 -13.23 19.09 7.66
CA GLU A 43 -13.28 18.83 9.12
C GLU A 43 -14.11 17.58 9.49
N HIS A 44 -13.99 16.47 8.76
CA HIS A 44 -14.84 15.28 8.92
C HIS A 44 -14.86 14.70 10.35
N VAL A 45 -13.73 14.73 11.08
CA VAL A 45 -13.65 14.26 12.48
C VAL A 45 -14.56 15.07 13.40
N VAL A 46 -14.71 16.37 13.14
CA VAL A 46 -15.56 17.28 13.94
C VAL A 46 -17.04 16.97 13.69
N LEU A 47 -17.42 16.56 12.48
CA LEU A 47 -18.79 16.19 12.13
C LEU A 47 -19.26 14.94 12.87
N ARG A 48 -18.37 13.94 13.00
CA ARG A 48 -18.62 12.72 13.76
C ARG A 48 -18.93 13.05 15.22
N ASP A 49 -18.02 13.75 15.89
CA ASP A 49 -18.18 14.05 17.32
C ASP A 49 -19.45 14.89 17.58
N LYS A 50 -19.76 15.82 16.66
CA LYS A 50 -21.02 16.57 16.67
C LYS A 50 -22.25 15.67 16.54
N ALA A 51 -22.25 14.71 15.62
CA ALA A 51 -23.36 13.78 15.41
C ALA A 51 -23.60 12.86 16.61
N PHE A 52 -22.54 12.23 17.13
CA PHE A 52 -22.66 11.31 18.26
C PHE A 52 -23.01 12.02 19.58
N ALA A 53 -22.53 13.24 19.80
CA ALA A 53 -22.88 14.02 20.99
C ALA A 53 -24.34 14.51 20.99
N SER A 54 -24.94 14.74 19.82
CA SER A 54 -26.25 15.38 19.70
C SER A 54 -27.41 14.40 19.51
N CYS A 55 -27.19 13.26 18.85
CA CYS A 55 -28.28 12.38 18.43
C CYS A 55 -28.54 11.18 19.36
N GLY A 56 -27.53 10.74 20.13
CA GLY A 56 -27.67 9.61 21.08
C GLY A 56 -28.18 8.33 20.43
N PHE A 57 -27.60 7.92 19.29
CA PHE A 57 -28.06 6.75 18.53
C PHE A 57 -27.98 5.46 19.34
N THR A 58 -29.04 4.66 19.27
CA THR A 58 -29.07 3.29 19.79
C THR A 58 -28.30 2.33 18.87
N ASP A 59 -27.87 1.20 19.41
CA ASP A 59 -27.22 0.13 18.64
C ASP A 59 -28.03 -0.33 17.42
N SER A 60 -29.35 -0.44 17.59
CA SER A 60 -30.26 -0.82 16.50
C SER A 60 -30.33 0.21 15.38
N GLU A 61 -30.20 1.50 15.70
CA GLU A 61 -30.16 2.58 14.73
C GLU A 61 -28.84 2.61 13.98
N LEU A 62 -27.71 2.44 14.70
CA LEU A 62 -26.38 2.30 14.08
C LEU A 62 -26.33 1.13 13.10
N LEU A 63 -26.88 -0.02 13.48
CA LEU A 63 -26.98 -1.18 12.61
C LEU A 63 -27.89 -0.92 11.40
N ALA A 64 -29.03 -0.25 11.59
CA ALA A 64 -29.94 0.09 10.49
C ALA A 64 -29.26 1.00 9.44
N MET A 65 -28.49 1.99 9.90
CA MET A 65 -27.70 2.87 9.04
C MET A 65 -26.64 2.10 8.25
N ALA A 66 -25.87 1.24 8.91
CA ALA A 66 -24.86 0.41 8.23
C ALA A 66 -25.52 -0.50 7.16
N ARG A 67 -26.59 -1.21 7.54
CA ARG A 67 -27.34 -2.11 6.63
C ARG A 67 -27.97 -1.39 5.45
N PHE A 68 -28.32 -0.11 5.58
CA PHE A 68 -28.80 0.69 4.46
C PHE A 68 -27.77 0.77 3.34
N PHE A 69 -26.49 0.89 3.64
CA PHE A 69 -25.44 0.97 2.62
C PHE A 69 -24.91 -0.41 2.20
N THR A 70 -24.83 -1.39 3.10
CA THR A 70 -24.25 -2.71 2.79
C THR A 70 -25.15 -3.60 1.94
N ASP A 71 -26.44 -3.59 2.25
CA ASP A 71 -27.36 -4.60 1.75
C ASP A 71 -28.00 -4.20 0.41
N HIS A 72 -27.81 -2.94 -0.01
CA HIS A 72 -28.31 -2.41 -1.28
C HIS A 72 -27.19 -2.42 -2.33
N ALA A 73 -27.31 -3.34 -3.29
CA ALA A 73 -26.28 -3.60 -4.30
C ALA A 73 -25.91 -2.37 -5.16
N TRP A 74 -26.77 -1.35 -5.26
CA TRP A 74 -26.49 -0.14 -6.03
C TRP A 74 -25.20 0.54 -5.57
N PHE A 75 -25.01 0.70 -4.26
CA PHE A 75 -23.86 1.44 -3.75
C PHE A 75 -22.53 0.76 -4.13
N GLY A 76 -22.51 -0.58 -4.22
CA GLY A 76 -21.30 -1.37 -4.46
C GLY A 76 -20.99 -1.64 -5.93
N ARG A 77 -21.82 -1.22 -6.88
CA ARG A 77 -21.60 -1.49 -8.33
C ARG A 77 -20.71 -0.44 -8.98
N THR A 78 -19.92 -0.81 -9.98
CA THR A 78 -19.04 0.15 -10.68
C THR A 78 -19.83 1.16 -11.53
N TRP A 79 -20.84 0.71 -12.28
CA TRP A 79 -21.63 1.57 -13.16
C TRP A 79 -22.39 2.70 -12.46
N THR A 80 -22.71 2.51 -11.18
CA THR A 80 -23.50 3.48 -10.40
C THR A 80 -22.74 4.78 -10.15
N LEU A 81 -21.42 4.76 -10.28
CA LEU A 81 -20.61 5.98 -10.30
C LEU A 81 -20.99 6.90 -11.46
N GLN A 82 -21.25 6.39 -12.66
CA GLN A 82 -21.70 7.24 -13.78
C GLN A 82 -23.10 7.78 -13.54
N GLU A 83 -23.98 6.94 -12.97
CA GLU A 83 -25.35 7.34 -12.61
C GLU A 83 -25.31 8.52 -11.62
N MET A 84 -24.38 8.47 -10.67
CA MET A 84 -24.15 9.53 -9.67
C MET A 84 -23.47 10.77 -10.25
N TRP A 85 -22.29 10.62 -10.83
CA TRP A 85 -21.47 11.75 -11.26
C TRP A 85 -22.09 12.58 -12.37
N LEU A 86 -22.81 11.94 -13.29
CA LEU A 86 -23.40 12.61 -14.46
C LEU A 86 -24.79 13.19 -14.19
N ALA A 87 -25.42 12.83 -13.07
CA ALA A 87 -26.73 13.35 -12.69
C ALA A 87 -26.66 14.86 -12.44
N ARG A 88 -27.63 15.59 -13.00
CA ARG A 88 -27.84 17.02 -12.69
C ARG A 88 -28.51 17.16 -11.33
N GLU A 89 -29.66 16.50 -11.18
CA GLU A 89 -30.36 16.33 -9.91
C GLU A 89 -30.44 14.84 -9.57
N MET A 90 -30.42 14.52 -8.27
CA MET A 90 -30.42 13.14 -7.80
C MET A 90 -31.29 12.97 -6.55
N THR A 91 -32.12 11.92 -6.59
CA THR A 91 -32.97 11.52 -5.47
C THR A 91 -32.87 10.01 -5.28
N PHE A 92 -32.73 9.56 -4.02
CA PHE A 92 -32.69 8.14 -3.69
C PHE A 92 -34.09 7.65 -3.30
N MET A 93 -34.50 6.51 -3.87
CA MET A 93 -35.80 5.90 -3.65
C MET A 93 -35.65 4.44 -3.20
N CYS A 94 -36.20 4.09 -2.04
CA CYS A 94 -36.27 2.71 -1.55
C CYS A 94 -37.73 2.40 -1.19
N GLY A 95 -38.41 1.60 -2.02
CA GLY A 95 -39.86 1.42 -2.03
C GLY A 95 -40.61 2.76 -2.11
N THR A 96 -41.33 3.14 -1.05
CA THR A 96 -42.09 4.40 -0.97
C THR A 96 -41.33 5.54 -0.27
N ILE A 97 -40.09 5.29 0.16
CA ILE A 97 -39.28 6.24 0.91
C ILE A 97 -38.33 6.96 -0.05
N TYR A 98 -38.31 8.29 0.04
CA TYR A 98 -37.44 9.17 -0.73
C TYR A 98 -36.46 9.88 0.20
N ALA A 99 -35.21 10.01 -0.25
CA ALA A 99 -34.16 10.74 0.44
C ALA A 99 -33.39 11.61 -0.56
N SER A 100 -33.11 12.85 -0.18
CA SER A 100 -32.25 13.74 -0.97
C SER A 100 -30.78 13.33 -0.84
N VAL A 101 -29.95 13.83 -1.76
CA VAL A 101 -28.49 13.66 -1.70
C VAL A 101 -27.91 14.08 -0.34
N ASP A 102 -28.35 15.21 0.22
CA ASP A 102 -27.83 15.71 1.49
C ASP A 102 -28.13 14.75 2.65
N VAL A 103 -29.31 14.12 2.65
CA VAL A 103 -29.68 13.10 3.66
C VAL A 103 -28.80 11.87 3.52
N ILE A 104 -28.59 11.39 2.29
CA ILE A 104 -27.73 10.22 2.02
C ILE A 104 -26.28 10.50 2.38
N LEU A 105 -25.77 11.69 2.06
CA LEU A 105 -24.40 12.10 2.38
C LEU A 105 -24.17 12.23 3.89
N ALA A 106 -25.12 12.81 4.61
CA ALA A 106 -25.04 12.88 6.07
C ALA A 106 -25.00 11.46 6.67
N GLY A 107 -25.87 10.57 6.18
CA GLY A 107 -25.90 9.17 6.59
C GLY A 107 -24.59 8.43 6.30
N SER A 108 -24.04 8.55 5.09
CA SER A 108 -22.83 7.83 4.69
C SER A 108 -21.60 8.30 5.46
N SER A 109 -21.54 9.60 5.79
CA SER A 109 -20.45 10.23 6.55
C SER A 109 -20.28 9.67 7.96
N ILE A 110 -21.35 9.15 8.57
CA ILE A 110 -21.30 8.52 9.90
C ILE A 110 -21.44 7.00 9.86
N ALA A 111 -21.96 6.45 8.75
CA ALA A 111 -22.18 5.03 8.62
C ALA A 111 -20.86 4.26 8.68
N HIS A 112 -19.77 4.76 8.07
CA HIS A 112 -18.41 4.21 8.20
C HIS A 112 -17.97 4.06 9.67
N ASP A 113 -18.19 5.09 10.49
CA ASP A 113 -17.73 5.08 11.89
C ASP A 113 -18.59 4.16 12.77
N SER A 114 -19.84 3.93 12.36
CA SER A 114 -20.76 3.01 13.04
C SER A 114 -20.24 1.57 13.04
N TYR A 115 -19.37 1.19 12.08
CA TYR A 115 -18.74 -0.13 12.04
C TYR A 115 -17.77 -0.34 13.20
N SER A 116 -17.17 0.69 13.78
CA SER A 116 -16.29 0.55 14.95
C SER A 116 -17.04 0.31 16.27
N SER A 117 -18.39 0.36 16.26
CA SER A 117 -19.21 0.10 17.44
C SER A 117 -19.29 -1.39 17.77
N ARG A 118 -19.42 -1.73 19.06
CA ARG A 118 -19.55 -3.12 19.58
C ARG A 118 -20.77 -3.90 19.05
N SER A 119 -21.66 -3.20 18.36
CA SER A 119 -23.01 -3.66 18.04
C SER A 119 -23.19 -4.01 16.56
N VAL A 120 -22.20 -3.67 15.72
CA VAL A 120 -22.08 -4.18 14.36
C VAL A 120 -21.33 -5.52 14.44
N THR A 121 -21.91 -6.57 13.87
CA THR A 121 -21.34 -7.93 13.92
C THR A 121 -19.92 -7.95 13.37
N GLU A 122 -19.02 -8.75 13.97
CA GLU A 122 -17.63 -8.93 13.48
C GLU A 122 -17.57 -9.25 11.98
N ASP A 123 -18.56 -9.99 11.45
CA ASP A 123 -18.69 -10.32 10.03
C ASP A 123 -18.79 -9.08 9.13
N ILE A 124 -19.45 -8.02 9.59
CA ILE A 124 -19.63 -6.78 8.81
C ILE A 124 -18.36 -5.92 8.89
N GLN A 125 -17.67 -5.90 10.04
CA GLN A 125 -16.41 -5.15 10.25
C GLN A 125 -15.25 -5.67 9.39
N ARG A 126 -15.25 -6.96 9.04
CA ARG A 126 -14.19 -7.61 8.25
C ARG A 126 -14.42 -7.58 6.73
N THR A 127 -15.46 -6.91 6.25
CA THR A 127 -15.76 -6.84 4.81
C THR A 127 -15.11 -5.61 4.16
N PRO A 128 -14.76 -5.67 2.86
CA PRO A 128 -14.33 -4.50 2.08
C PRO A 128 -15.35 -3.35 2.01
N VAL A 129 -16.54 -3.55 2.61
CA VAL A 129 -17.67 -2.62 2.57
C VAL A 129 -17.39 -1.27 3.15
N ILE A 130 -16.57 -1.23 4.20
CA ILE A 130 -16.13 0.00 4.84
C ILE A 130 -15.37 0.86 3.83
N THR A 131 -14.40 0.29 3.11
CA THR A 131 -13.56 1.02 2.16
C THR A 131 -14.38 1.63 1.02
N TRP A 132 -15.26 0.85 0.38
CA TRP A 132 -16.02 1.40 -0.74
C TRP A 132 -17.15 2.35 -0.30
N LEU A 133 -17.67 2.23 0.93
CA LEU A 133 -18.58 3.22 1.52
C LEU A 133 -17.89 4.55 1.85
N MET A 134 -16.66 4.51 2.36
CA MET A 134 -15.83 5.72 2.49
C MET A 134 -15.64 6.36 1.13
N ASN A 135 -15.25 5.58 0.12
CA ASN A 135 -15.04 6.10 -1.23
C ASN A 135 -16.33 6.69 -1.80
N PHE A 136 -17.48 6.03 -1.63
CA PHE A 136 -18.77 6.60 -2.01
C PHE A 136 -19.04 7.96 -1.36
N THR A 137 -18.74 8.11 -0.07
CA THR A 137 -18.90 9.39 0.65
C THR A 137 -18.00 10.47 0.04
N TYR A 138 -16.73 10.14 -0.20
CA TYR A 138 -15.77 11.04 -0.83
C TYR A 138 -16.13 11.39 -2.28
N ASP A 139 -16.61 10.43 -3.07
CA ASP A 139 -17.07 10.64 -4.44
C ASP A 139 -18.25 11.61 -4.47
N LEU A 140 -19.19 11.44 -3.54
CA LEU A 140 -20.35 12.30 -3.42
C LEU A 140 -19.93 13.71 -3.00
N ILE A 141 -19.01 13.85 -2.05
CA ILE A 141 -18.42 15.15 -1.69
C ILE A 141 -17.71 15.77 -2.90
N ALA A 142 -16.90 15.01 -3.62
CA ALA A 142 -16.15 15.48 -4.78
C ALA A 142 -17.08 15.95 -5.90
N LYS A 143 -18.18 15.22 -6.16
CA LYS A 143 -19.24 15.65 -7.08
C LYS A 143 -19.82 17.01 -6.67
N LEU A 144 -20.22 17.13 -5.41
CA LEU A 144 -20.87 18.36 -4.91
C LEU A 144 -19.88 19.54 -4.84
N ARG A 145 -18.59 19.30 -4.57
CA ARG A 145 -17.53 20.31 -4.65
C ARG A 145 -17.28 20.74 -6.10
N LYS A 146 -17.25 19.80 -7.05
CA LYS A 146 -17.07 20.12 -8.48
C LYS A 146 -18.17 21.05 -9.02
N GLU A 147 -19.39 20.88 -8.57
CA GLU A 147 -20.50 21.79 -8.90
C GLU A 147 -20.25 23.24 -8.43
N VAL A 148 -19.39 23.44 -7.43
CA VAL A 148 -19.01 24.74 -6.88
C VAL A 148 -17.70 25.25 -7.48
N ASP A 149 -16.66 24.40 -7.52
CA ASP A 149 -15.28 24.79 -7.77
C ASP A 149 -14.80 24.50 -9.20
N GLY A 150 -15.58 23.75 -10.00
CA GLY A 150 -15.27 23.45 -11.40
C GLY A 150 -14.04 22.56 -11.61
N THR A 151 -13.67 21.73 -10.62
CA THR A 151 -12.48 20.88 -10.64
C THR A 151 -12.46 19.91 -11.84
N SER A 152 -11.26 19.77 -12.43
CA SER A 152 -11.01 18.81 -13.52
C SER A 152 -11.10 17.36 -13.02
N PRO A 153 -11.55 16.42 -13.87
CA PRO A 153 -11.59 15.01 -13.52
C PRO A 153 -10.18 14.42 -13.32
N SER A 154 -10.04 13.44 -12.44
CA SER A 154 -8.77 12.71 -12.25
C SER A 154 -8.45 11.81 -13.44
N PRO A 155 -7.18 11.47 -13.69
CA PRO A 155 -6.80 10.48 -14.70
C PRO A 155 -7.49 9.12 -14.50
N LEU A 156 -7.87 8.46 -15.59
CA LEU A 156 -8.54 7.14 -15.59
C LEU A 156 -7.80 6.11 -14.74
N GLY A 157 -6.47 6.06 -14.84
CA GLY A 157 -5.67 5.14 -14.03
C GLY A 157 -5.94 5.27 -12.53
N PHE A 158 -5.98 6.50 -12.02
CA PHE A 158 -6.26 6.78 -10.62
C PHE A 158 -7.67 6.33 -10.22
N GLU A 159 -8.66 6.62 -11.06
CA GLU A 159 -10.06 6.25 -10.82
C GLU A 159 -10.25 4.73 -10.77
N VAL A 160 -9.60 4.00 -11.68
CA VAL A 160 -9.62 2.53 -11.71
C VAL A 160 -9.02 1.96 -10.42
N ASP A 161 -7.91 2.52 -9.96
CA ASP A 161 -7.26 2.11 -8.72
C ASP A 161 -8.11 2.42 -7.48
N TYR A 162 -8.71 3.60 -7.43
CA TYR A 162 -9.53 4.06 -6.30
C TYR A 162 -10.83 3.25 -6.15
N HIS A 163 -11.37 2.72 -7.24
CA HIS A 163 -12.68 2.06 -7.28
C HIS A 163 -12.64 0.53 -7.44
N ARG A 164 -11.47 -0.10 -7.29
CA ARG A 164 -11.29 -1.56 -7.51
C ARG A 164 -12.25 -2.44 -6.72
N GLU A 165 -12.61 -2.05 -5.50
CA GLU A 165 -13.50 -2.83 -4.63
C GLU A 165 -14.96 -2.89 -5.12
N ARG A 166 -15.36 -2.03 -6.07
CA ARG A 166 -16.72 -2.03 -6.61
C ARG A 166 -16.97 -3.21 -7.53
N HIS A 167 -18.15 -3.82 -7.43
CA HIS A 167 -18.54 -5.00 -8.19
C HIS A 167 -18.85 -4.71 -9.67
N ALA A 168 -18.34 -5.59 -10.53
CA ALA A 168 -18.60 -5.63 -11.96
C ALA A 168 -18.74 -7.09 -12.41
N THR A 169 -19.78 -7.40 -13.19
CA THR A 169 -19.98 -8.76 -13.72
C THR A 169 -19.04 -9.03 -14.89
N ASP A 170 -18.90 -8.07 -15.81
CA ASP A 170 -17.85 -8.10 -16.84
C ASP A 170 -16.60 -7.41 -16.28
N PRO A 171 -15.44 -8.09 -16.21
CA PRO A 171 -14.21 -7.48 -15.70
C PRO A 171 -13.83 -6.16 -16.38
N ARG A 172 -14.15 -5.98 -17.66
CA ARG A 172 -13.84 -4.75 -18.42
C ARG A 172 -14.57 -3.53 -17.87
N ASP A 173 -15.71 -3.73 -17.21
CA ASP A 173 -16.48 -2.65 -16.60
C ASP A 173 -15.77 -2.02 -15.40
N LYS A 174 -14.74 -2.68 -14.83
CA LYS A 174 -13.82 -2.04 -13.87
C LYS A 174 -13.13 -0.81 -14.46
N VAL A 175 -12.97 -0.76 -15.79
CA VAL A 175 -12.42 0.38 -16.52
C VAL A 175 -13.53 1.16 -17.22
N TYR A 176 -14.38 0.48 -17.99
CA TYR A 176 -15.41 1.14 -18.81
C TYR A 176 -16.49 1.84 -17.99
N GLY A 177 -16.79 1.33 -16.79
CA GLY A 177 -17.68 1.98 -15.84
C GLY A 177 -17.15 3.32 -15.32
N LEU A 178 -15.87 3.65 -15.51
CA LEU A 178 -15.25 4.86 -14.96
C LEU A 178 -14.95 5.93 -16.01
N LEU A 179 -14.97 5.59 -17.31
CA LEU A 179 -14.59 6.51 -18.39
C LEU A 179 -15.32 7.87 -18.37
N ALA A 180 -16.57 7.91 -17.90
CA ALA A 180 -17.36 9.14 -17.89
C ALA A 180 -17.00 10.10 -16.75
N ILE A 181 -16.28 9.63 -15.73
CA ILE A 181 -15.88 10.41 -14.55
C ILE A 181 -14.39 10.74 -14.55
N SER A 182 -13.63 10.13 -15.45
CA SER A 182 -12.18 10.28 -15.56
C SER A 182 -11.75 11.15 -16.74
N ASP A 183 -10.56 11.74 -16.63
CA ASP A 183 -9.78 12.14 -17.80
C ASP A 183 -9.23 10.90 -18.49
N THR A 184 -9.54 10.74 -19.78
CA THR A 184 -9.12 9.60 -20.61
C THR A 184 -8.03 9.97 -21.59
N THR A 185 -7.54 11.22 -21.56
CA THR A 185 -6.41 11.71 -22.35
C THR A 185 -5.09 11.46 -21.63
N THR A 186 -3.99 11.40 -22.38
CA THR A 186 -2.64 11.39 -21.78
C THR A 186 -1.98 12.74 -21.97
N ALA A 187 -1.00 13.08 -21.13
CA ALA A 187 -0.07 14.17 -21.41
C ALA A 187 0.41 14.09 -22.88
N ASP A 188 0.37 15.23 -23.57
CA ASP A 188 0.69 15.38 -25.01
C ASP A 188 -0.16 14.59 -26.02
N ASN A 189 -1.32 14.04 -25.62
CA ASN A 189 -2.22 13.22 -26.46
C ASN A 189 -1.54 12.01 -27.13
N TYR A 190 -0.48 11.48 -26.51
CA TYR A 190 0.27 10.33 -26.99
C TYR A 190 -0.62 9.10 -27.21
N MET A 191 -1.62 8.89 -26.34
CA MET A 191 -2.68 7.90 -26.53
C MET A 191 -4.01 8.56 -26.90
N LYS A 192 -4.78 7.88 -27.76
CA LYS A 192 -6.17 8.27 -28.04
C LYS A 192 -7.02 8.13 -26.78
N PRO A 193 -8.03 9.00 -26.59
CA PRO A 193 -8.99 8.85 -25.50
C PRO A 193 -9.56 7.43 -25.45
N VAL A 194 -9.52 6.83 -24.25
CA VAL A 194 -10.03 5.47 -24.04
C VAL A 194 -11.54 5.47 -24.22
N VAL A 195 -12.04 4.58 -25.08
CA VAL A 195 -13.47 4.36 -25.33
C VAL A 195 -13.84 2.92 -25.03
N ALA A 196 -15.08 2.70 -24.61
CA ALA A 196 -15.59 1.35 -24.34
C ALA A 196 -15.68 0.54 -25.65
N ASP A 197 -14.93 -0.55 -25.72
CA ASP A 197 -14.87 -1.46 -26.86
C ASP A 197 -14.83 -2.91 -26.37
N TYR A 198 -16.01 -3.52 -26.28
CA TYR A 198 -16.16 -4.90 -25.81
C TYR A 198 -15.68 -5.96 -26.81
N SER A 199 -15.13 -5.57 -27.97
CA SER A 199 -14.40 -6.50 -28.82
C SER A 199 -12.99 -6.81 -28.30
N LYS A 200 -12.43 -5.93 -27.45
CA LYS A 200 -11.13 -6.12 -26.80
C LYS A 200 -11.21 -7.17 -25.69
N SER A 201 -10.10 -7.88 -25.50
CA SER A 201 -9.93 -8.80 -24.39
C SER A 201 -9.82 -8.04 -23.06
N VAL A 202 -10.02 -8.73 -21.92
CA VAL A 202 -9.80 -8.11 -20.60
C VAL A 202 -8.34 -7.65 -20.45
N GLN A 203 -7.40 -8.44 -20.96
CA GLN A 203 -5.97 -8.13 -20.96
C GLN A 203 -5.67 -6.81 -21.67
N ASP A 204 -6.25 -6.59 -22.86
CA ASP A 204 -6.09 -5.33 -23.60
C ASP A 204 -6.62 -4.14 -22.79
N VAL A 205 -7.82 -4.27 -22.23
CA VAL A 205 -8.49 -3.18 -21.50
C VAL A 205 -7.72 -2.81 -20.24
N PHE A 206 -7.25 -3.80 -19.50
CA PHE A 206 -6.49 -3.57 -18.28
C PHE A 206 -5.10 -2.98 -18.60
N SER A 207 -4.44 -3.44 -19.66
CA SER A 207 -3.14 -2.89 -20.08
C SER A 207 -3.24 -1.42 -20.50
N ILE A 208 -4.30 -1.06 -21.23
CA ILE A 208 -4.57 0.34 -21.61
C ILE A 208 -4.79 1.21 -20.36
N ALA A 209 -5.58 0.74 -19.38
CA ALA A 209 -5.82 1.48 -18.14
C ALA A 209 -4.55 1.66 -17.30
N ALA A 210 -3.73 0.62 -17.19
CA ALA A 210 -2.45 0.68 -16.50
C ALA A 210 -1.47 1.64 -17.18
N ALA A 211 -1.38 1.62 -18.51
CA ALA A 211 -0.55 2.55 -19.27
C ALA A 211 -1.02 4.00 -19.06
N HIS A 212 -2.34 4.24 -19.05
CA HIS A 212 -2.92 5.56 -18.77
C HIS A 212 -2.56 6.06 -17.37
N CYS A 213 -2.50 5.17 -16.37
CA CYS A 213 -2.05 5.49 -15.01
C CYS A 213 -0.59 5.95 -14.98
N LEU A 214 0.30 5.18 -15.63
CA LEU A 214 1.74 5.44 -15.64
C LEU A 214 2.09 6.72 -16.43
N LEU A 215 1.42 6.94 -17.57
CA LEU A 215 1.72 8.09 -18.45
C LEU A 215 1.20 9.43 -17.92
N ASN A 216 0.17 9.46 -17.08
CA ASN A 216 -0.42 10.70 -16.57
C ASN A 216 0.08 11.13 -15.19
N THR A 217 0.52 10.19 -14.35
CA THR A 217 0.94 10.51 -12.99
C THR A 217 2.40 10.97 -12.92
N THR A 218 3.17 10.81 -14.01
CA THR A 218 4.63 11.04 -14.04
C THR A 218 5.36 10.34 -12.89
N SER A 219 4.82 9.18 -12.45
CA SER A 219 5.24 8.44 -11.27
C SER A 219 5.10 6.94 -11.52
N TRP A 220 5.97 6.14 -10.89
CA TRP A 220 5.90 4.69 -10.94
C TRP A 220 4.93 4.09 -9.93
N ARG A 221 4.17 4.92 -9.20
CA ARG A 221 3.18 4.49 -8.20
C ARG A 221 2.19 3.45 -8.73
N GLY A 222 1.85 3.50 -10.02
CA GLY A 222 0.98 2.50 -10.67
C GLY A 222 1.51 1.06 -10.50
N LEU A 223 2.83 0.88 -10.43
CA LEU A 223 3.48 -0.41 -10.25
C LEU A 223 3.37 -0.94 -8.81
N SER A 224 3.18 -0.08 -7.82
CA SER A 224 2.91 -0.51 -6.43
C SER A 224 1.57 -1.24 -6.28
N TYR A 225 0.71 -1.23 -7.31
CA TYR A 225 -0.51 -2.03 -7.32
C TYR A 225 -0.32 -3.45 -7.87
N ILE A 226 0.93 -3.82 -8.22
CA ILE A 226 1.29 -5.18 -8.60
C ILE A 226 1.53 -6.01 -7.33
N GLY A 227 0.50 -6.73 -6.91
CA GLY A 227 0.55 -7.66 -5.79
C GLY A 227 0.93 -9.09 -6.20
N ASP A 228 0.53 -10.06 -5.37
CA ASP A 228 0.72 -11.50 -5.63
C ASP A 228 0.00 -11.95 -6.90
N ARG A 229 0.79 -12.08 -7.99
CA ARG A 229 0.31 -12.47 -9.31
C ARG A 229 -0.22 -13.91 -9.37
N SER A 230 0.08 -14.76 -8.39
CA SER A 230 -0.50 -16.12 -8.32
C SER A 230 -1.99 -16.11 -8.02
N ARG A 231 -2.53 -14.98 -7.52
CA ARG A 231 -3.95 -14.78 -7.20
C ARG A 231 -4.74 -14.12 -8.32
N TYR A 232 -4.10 -13.82 -9.46
CA TYR A 232 -4.77 -13.14 -10.56
C TYR A 232 -5.81 -14.06 -11.17
N HIS A 233 -7.02 -13.52 -11.36
CA HIS A 233 -8.12 -14.23 -12.00
C HIS A 233 -8.06 -14.05 -13.52
N ILE A 234 -7.47 -12.93 -13.98
CA ILE A 234 -7.29 -12.66 -15.39
C ILE A 234 -5.95 -13.23 -15.87
N PRO A 235 -5.96 -14.23 -16.78
CA PRO A 235 -4.73 -14.84 -17.26
C PRO A 235 -3.96 -13.90 -18.19
N ASN A 236 -2.66 -14.15 -18.33
CA ASN A 236 -1.76 -13.50 -19.30
C ASN A 236 -1.63 -11.97 -19.17
N LEU A 237 -2.06 -11.35 -18.07
CA LEU A 237 -1.77 -9.93 -17.84
C LEU A 237 -0.25 -9.70 -17.87
N PRO A 238 0.25 -8.62 -18.51
CA PRO A 238 1.66 -8.23 -18.39
C PRO A 238 2.09 -8.05 -16.93
N SER A 239 3.38 -8.21 -16.62
CA SER A 239 3.90 -8.11 -15.24
C SER A 239 3.63 -6.76 -14.56
N TRP A 240 3.57 -5.70 -15.36
CA TRP A 240 3.31 -4.32 -14.94
C TRP A 240 1.82 -3.94 -14.91
N VAL A 241 0.92 -4.86 -15.28
CA VAL A 241 -0.54 -4.61 -15.33
C VAL A 241 -1.23 -5.24 -14.11
N PRO A 242 -1.93 -4.46 -13.28
CA PRO A 242 -2.67 -5.00 -12.15
C PRO A 242 -3.93 -5.75 -12.60
N ASP A 243 -4.33 -6.76 -11.82
CA ASP A 243 -5.67 -7.34 -11.92
C ASP A 243 -6.68 -6.46 -11.18
N TYR A 244 -7.42 -5.63 -11.93
CA TYR A 244 -8.44 -4.72 -11.37
C TYR A 244 -9.70 -5.43 -10.83
N THR A 245 -9.80 -6.76 -11.00
CA THR A 245 -10.87 -7.54 -10.34
C THR A 245 -10.55 -7.85 -8.88
N GLN A 246 -9.28 -7.74 -8.49
CA GLN A 246 -8.81 -8.01 -7.14
C GLN A 246 -8.77 -6.75 -6.29
N ALA A 247 -8.88 -6.96 -4.98
CA ALA A 247 -8.67 -5.93 -3.98
C ALA A 247 -7.27 -5.31 -4.11
N ILE A 248 -7.14 -4.06 -3.68
CA ILE A 248 -5.83 -3.37 -3.70
C ILE A 248 -4.85 -4.16 -2.83
N PRO A 249 -3.68 -4.58 -3.34
CA PRO A 249 -2.69 -5.26 -2.53
C PRO A 249 -2.08 -4.29 -1.51
N TRP A 250 -1.54 -4.83 -0.42
CA TRP A 250 -0.79 -4.04 0.53
C TRP A 250 0.50 -3.54 -0.11
N ARG A 251 0.69 -2.22 -0.08
CA ARG A 251 1.73 -1.50 -0.84
C ARG A 251 2.54 -0.58 0.05
N LEU A 252 3.80 -0.35 -0.31
CA LEU A 252 4.71 0.54 0.45
C LEU A 252 4.30 2.00 0.34
N LEU A 253 3.96 2.44 -0.88
CA LEU A 253 3.54 3.81 -1.18
C LEU A 253 2.07 4.02 -0.80
N GLN A 254 1.72 3.94 0.49
CA GLN A 254 0.41 4.39 0.98
C GLN A 254 0.32 5.92 0.99
N ARG A 255 -0.89 6.47 1.00
CA ARG A 255 -1.16 7.93 0.90
C ARG A 255 -0.48 8.80 1.99
N ARG A 256 0.11 8.19 3.01
CA ARG A 256 0.85 8.84 4.11
C ARG A 256 2.37 8.64 4.07
N SER A 257 2.90 7.78 3.20
CA SER A 257 4.34 7.46 3.09
C SER A 257 5.01 8.04 1.82
N GLU A 258 4.28 8.86 1.06
CA GLU A 258 4.76 9.49 -0.18
C GLU A 258 5.92 10.48 0.06
N ASP A 259 6.00 11.06 1.25
CA ASP A 259 7.06 11.99 1.62
C ASP A 259 8.31 11.29 2.21
N THR A 260 8.19 10.04 2.68
CA THR A 260 9.27 9.34 3.38
C THR A 260 10.15 8.54 2.43
N PHE A 261 9.57 7.87 1.43
CA PHE A 261 10.32 6.98 0.54
C PHE A 261 10.84 7.68 -0.72
N LYS A 262 12.14 8.00 -0.74
CA LYS A 262 12.81 8.60 -1.91
C LYS A 262 14.08 7.86 -2.26
N THR A 263 14.14 7.37 -3.49
CA THR A 263 15.35 6.83 -4.13
C THR A 263 15.69 7.67 -5.35
N ALA A 264 15.29 7.25 -6.56
CA ALA A 264 15.52 7.97 -7.81
C ALA A 264 14.45 9.02 -8.15
N ALA A 265 13.51 9.34 -7.23
CA ALA A 265 12.40 10.27 -7.45
C ALA A 265 12.82 11.71 -7.85
N HIS A 266 14.09 12.06 -7.69
CA HIS A 266 14.65 13.34 -8.14
C HIS A 266 14.96 13.37 -9.66
N GLN A 267 14.99 12.22 -10.33
CA GLN A 267 15.18 12.10 -11.77
C GLN A 267 13.85 12.14 -12.50
N GLN A 268 13.87 12.56 -13.76
CA GLN A 268 12.67 12.52 -14.60
C GLN A 268 12.28 11.06 -14.90
N VAL A 269 11.02 10.73 -14.66
CA VAL A 269 10.46 9.42 -14.99
C VAL A 269 10.55 9.16 -16.50
N CYS A 270 11.11 8.00 -16.86
CA CYS A 270 11.27 7.57 -18.25
C CYS A 270 10.35 6.38 -18.53
N ILE A 271 9.22 6.64 -19.20
CA ILE A 271 8.27 5.60 -19.63
C ILE A 271 8.09 5.73 -21.14
N GLU A 272 8.44 4.66 -21.86
CA GLU A 272 8.21 4.53 -23.30
C GLU A 272 7.18 3.41 -23.52
N TYR A 273 6.02 3.75 -24.09
CA TYR A 273 4.92 2.81 -24.34
C TYR A 273 4.51 2.84 -25.81
N ASP A 274 4.53 1.70 -26.49
CA ASP A 274 4.04 1.57 -27.87
C ASP A 274 2.61 1.03 -27.89
N ILE A 275 1.68 1.82 -28.42
CA ILE A 275 0.27 1.42 -28.57
C ILE A 275 0.08 0.18 -29.47
N ASN A 276 1.03 -0.10 -30.37
CA ASN A 276 1.01 -1.29 -31.22
C ASN A 276 1.57 -2.53 -30.53
N SER A 277 2.27 -2.35 -29.40
CA SER A 277 2.78 -3.41 -28.53
C SER A 277 2.30 -3.19 -27.09
N PRO A 278 0.97 -3.26 -26.85
CA PRO A 278 0.33 -2.76 -25.63
C PRO A 278 0.64 -3.56 -24.36
N PHE A 279 1.40 -4.65 -24.48
CA PHE A 279 1.78 -5.53 -23.39
C PHE A 279 3.19 -5.28 -22.88
N THR A 280 3.93 -4.32 -23.47
CA THR A 280 5.32 -4.05 -23.10
C THR A 280 5.52 -2.58 -22.79
N ILE A 281 6.26 -2.29 -21.72
CA ILE A 281 6.74 -0.94 -21.39
C ILE A 281 8.25 -0.94 -21.43
N HIS A 282 8.83 0.08 -22.07
CA HIS A 282 10.26 0.34 -22.03
C HIS A 282 10.58 1.42 -20.99
N SER A 283 11.69 1.23 -20.29
CA SER A 283 12.19 2.16 -19.28
C SER A 283 13.70 1.98 -19.12
N HIS A 284 14.29 2.71 -18.20
CA HIS A 284 15.65 2.49 -17.75
C HIS A 284 15.65 1.98 -16.31
N CYS A 285 16.42 0.91 -16.05
CA CYS A 285 16.58 0.32 -14.74
C CYS A 285 18.06 0.28 -14.37
N SER A 286 18.35 0.60 -13.11
CA SER A 286 19.66 0.39 -12.52
C SER A 286 19.57 -0.74 -11.51
N TYR A 287 20.30 -1.82 -11.76
CA TYR A 287 20.37 -2.98 -10.88
C TYR A 287 21.50 -2.80 -9.90
N PHE A 288 21.24 -3.13 -8.64
CA PHE A 288 22.27 -2.99 -7.61
C PHE A 288 22.46 -4.24 -6.76
N ASP A 289 21.57 -5.23 -6.80
CA ASP A 289 21.74 -6.46 -6.01
C ASP A 289 20.86 -7.64 -6.47
N THR A 290 21.14 -8.83 -5.93
CA THR A 290 20.37 -10.07 -6.18
C THR A 290 19.94 -10.71 -4.86
N ILE A 291 18.71 -11.20 -4.79
CA ILE A 291 18.18 -11.89 -3.60
C ILE A 291 18.82 -13.26 -3.43
N THR A 292 19.42 -13.52 -2.27
CA THR A 292 20.10 -14.78 -1.93
C THR A 292 19.40 -15.57 -0.82
N ALA A 293 18.49 -14.95 -0.07
CA ALA A 293 17.67 -15.62 0.94
C ALA A 293 16.30 -14.94 1.09
N VAL A 294 15.26 -15.72 1.36
CA VAL A 294 13.87 -15.26 1.56
C VAL A 294 13.25 -16.02 2.75
N THR A 295 12.47 -15.34 3.59
CA THR A 295 11.72 -15.99 4.68
C THR A 295 10.41 -16.59 4.17
N THR A 296 9.96 -17.68 4.79
CA THR A 296 8.65 -18.29 4.53
C THR A 296 7.49 -17.55 5.18
N ALA A 297 7.77 -16.66 6.13
CA ALA A 297 6.75 -16.05 6.95
C ALA A 297 6.02 -14.91 6.26
N TYR A 298 4.76 -14.83 6.64
CA TYR A 298 3.76 -13.89 6.18
C TYR A 298 3.32 -13.10 7.41
N TRP A 299 3.71 -11.83 7.46
CA TRP A 299 3.43 -10.99 8.62
C TRP A 299 2.11 -10.26 8.37
N GLU A 300 1.03 -10.74 8.99
CA GLU A 300 -0.26 -10.02 9.00
C GLU A 300 -0.21 -8.84 9.95
N ASP A 301 0.29 -8.98 11.17
CA ASP A 301 0.62 -7.85 12.04
C ASP A 301 1.95 -8.16 12.73
N ILE A 302 2.82 -7.14 12.93
CA ILE A 302 4.03 -7.30 13.76
C ILE A 302 3.57 -7.29 15.22
N GLU A 303 3.02 -8.40 15.68
CA GLU A 303 2.58 -8.56 17.08
C GLU A 303 3.37 -9.64 17.83
N GLY A 304 4.33 -10.32 17.17
CA GLY A 304 4.95 -11.54 17.71
C GLY A 304 6.47 -11.57 17.77
N TYR A 305 6.98 -12.25 18.81
CA TYR A 305 8.39 -12.62 18.99
C TYR A 305 8.95 -13.49 17.83
N SER A 306 8.10 -14.30 17.17
CA SER A 306 8.49 -15.19 16.08
C SER A 306 9.05 -14.44 14.86
N GLN A 307 8.43 -13.33 14.49
CA GLN A 307 8.78 -12.54 13.30
C GLN A 307 10.16 -11.89 13.45
N MET A 308 10.48 -11.42 14.66
CA MET A 308 11.78 -10.80 14.94
C MET A 308 12.93 -11.82 15.01
N ILE A 309 12.66 -13.05 15.46
CA ILE A 309 13.62 -14.15 15.39
C ILE A 309 13.91 -14.53 13.93
N GLU A 310 12.91 -14.47 13.05
CA GLU A 310 13.12 -14.71 11.62
C GLU A 310 13.95 -13.61 10.97
N ILE A 311 13.76 -12.35 11.34
CA ILE A 311 14.63 -11.24 10.90
C ILE A 311 16.08 -11.55 11.25
N LEU A 312 16.33 -11.94 12.50
CA LEU A 312 17.67 -12.29 12.96
C LEU A 312 18.23 -13.53 12.26
N ASN A 313 17.42 -14.57 12.13
CA ASN A 313 17.84 -15.80 11.46
C ASN A 313 18.16 -15.55 9.98
N LEU A 314 17.39 -14.70 9.30
CA LEU A 314 17.67 -14.33 7.93
C LEU A 314 18.94 -13.49 7.84
N ALA A 315 19.15 -12.55 8.76
CA ALA A 315 20.38 -11.75 8.79
C ALA A 315 21.62 -12.60 9.08
N LEU A 316 21.49 -13.58 9.97
CA LEU A 316 22.57 -14.47 10.41
C LEU A 316 22.75 -15.71 9.52
N ASN A 317 21.87 -15.97 8.55
CA ASN A 317 21.91 -17.15 7.67
C ASN A 317 23.28 -17.26 6.94
N PRO A 318 24.01 -18.40 6.99
CA PRO A 318 23.53 -19.75 7.30
C PRO A 318 23.56 -20.19 8.76
N PHE A 319 23.75 -19.28 9.72
CA PHE A 319 23.89 -19.59 11.14
C PHE A 319 22.72 -19.07 11.99
N PRO A 320 21.52 -19.67 11.88
CA PRO A 320 20.34 -19.22 12.62
C PRO A 320 20.51 -19.43 14.14
N VAL A 321 19.92 -18.53 14.91
CA VAL A 321 19.77 -18.61 16.36
C VAL A 321 18.64 -19.59 16.67
N LYS A 322 18.95 -20.63 17.47
CA LYS A 322 17.93 -21.60 17.93
C LYS A 322 17.16 -21.03 19.12
N HIS A 323 15.84 -20.96 19.00
CA HIS A 323 14.93 -20.58 20.09
C HIS A 323 14.34 -21.81 20.80
N GLN A 324 14.21 -21.78 22.13
CA GLN A 324 13.33 -22.68 22.88
C GLN A 324 12.01 -21.94 23.13
N ALA A 325 10.93 -22.35 22.46
CA ALA A 325 9.62 -21.71 22.56
C ALA A 325 9.07 -21.75 23.99
N GLY A 326 9.11 -20.62 24.70
CA GLY A 326 8.30 -20.35 25.89
C GLY A 326 7.12 -19.46 25.51
N ILE A 327 5.92 -19.82 25.94
CA ILE A 327 4.72 -18.99 25.79
C ILE A 327 4.83 -17.88 26.83
N TYR A 328 4.97 -16.63 26.38
CA TYR A 328 4.96 -15.46 27.25
C TYR A 328 3.79 -14.57 26.84
N ASP A 329 2.86 -14.36 27.76
CA ASP A 329 1.67 -13.53 27.61
C ASP A 329 2.01 -12.15 28.20
N TYR A 330 2.04 -11.10 27.37
CA TYR A 330 2.38 -9.75 27.82
C TYR A 330 1.51 -8.67 27.17
N ASP A 331 0.58 -8.14 27.96
CA ASP A 331 -0.08 -6.85 27.76
C ASP A 331 0.84 -5.71 28.24
N SER A 332 1.67 -5.09 27.39
CA SER A 332 2.26 -3.78 27.75
C SER A 332 2.76 -2.93 26.58
N TYR A 333 2.62 -1.61 26.76
CA TYR A 333 3.03 -0.52 25.85
C TYR A 333 4.57 -0.37 25.64
N ASP A 334 5.41 -1.27 26.17
CA ASP A 334 6.88 -1.23 26.06
C ASP A 334 7.47 -2.58 25.57
N PHE A 335 6.84 -3.11 24.52
CA PHE A 335 7.18 -4.39 23.90
C PHE A 335 8.60 -4.40 23.31
N ILE A 336 9.04 -3.29 22.72
CA ILE A 336 10.32 -3.17 21.99
C ILE A 336 11.52 -3.17 22.93
N GLY A 337 11.45 -2.43 24.05
CA GLY A 337 12.55 -2.35 25.03
C GLY A 337 12.85 -3.69 25.70
N GLN A 338 11.81 -4.44 26.08
CA GLN A 338 11.95 -5.76 26.70
C GLN A 338 12.40 -6.82 25.69
N PHE A 339 11.89 -6.76 24.46
CA PHE A 339 12.31 -7.64 23.37
C PHE A 339 13.79 -7.47 23.03
N GLY A 340 14.27 -6.22 22.97
CA GLY A 340 15.66 -5.92 22.65
C GLY A 340 16.66 -6.55 23.62
N GLN A 341 16.35 -6.53 24.93
CA GLN A 341 17.19 -7.15 25.95
C GLN A 341 17.21 -8.69 25.88
N MET A 342 16.05 -9.32 25.66
CA MET A 342 15.96 -10.79 25.54
C MET A 342 16.72 -11.28 24.31
N THR A 343 16.54 -10.57 23.21
CA THR A 343 17.17 -10.88 21.93
C THR A 343 18.68 -10.72 21.95
N TYR A 344 19.17 -9.66 22.61
CA TYR A 344 20.58 -9.52 22.94
C TYR A 344 21.12 -10.73 23.70
N GLY A 345 20.41 -11.18 24.75
CA GLY A 345 20.80 -12.37 25.52
C GLY A 345 20.90 -13.64 24.66
N MET A 346 19.97 -13.84 23.73
CA MET A 346 19.98 -14.97 22.79
C MET A 346 21.15 -14.90 21.80
N LEU A 347 21.46 -13.71 21.30
CA LEU A 347 22.56 -13.48 20.37
C LEU A 347 23.90 -13.78 21.05
N CYS A 348 24.11 -13.24 22.26
CA CYS A 348 25.26 -13.54 23.12
C CYS A 348 25.41 -15.05 23.38
N SER A 349 24.31 -15.73 23.71
CA SER A 349 24.33 -17.19 23.93
C SER A 349 24.69 -17.97 22.66
N SER A 350 24.27 -17.51 21.48
CA SER A 350 24.52 -18.19 20.22
C SER A 350 25.95 -17.97 19.73
N ILE A 351 26.46 -16.75 19.87
CA ILE A 351 27.85 -16.39 19.52
C ILE A 351 28.84 -17.09 20.45
N SER A 352 28.56 -17.14 21.76
CA SER A 352 29.39 -17.91 22.71
C SER A 352 29.42 -19.41 22.42
N LYS A 353 28.37 -19.97 21.81
CA LYS A 353 28.29 -21.39 21.42
C LYS A 353 28.81 -21.68 20.01
N ASN A 354 29.07 -20.66 19.19
CA ASN A 354 29.49 -20.82 17.79
C ASN A 354 30.58 -19.79 17.41
N PRO A 355 31.88 -20.14 17.57
CA PRO A 355 33.00 -19.25 17.24
C PRO A 355 33.07 -18.83 15.76
N ASP A 356 32.55 -19.66 14.84
CA ASP A 356 32.51 -19.33 13.40
C ASP A 356 31.51 -18.21 13.11
N LEU A 357 30.42 -18.13 13.87
CA LEU A 357 29.45 -17.03 13.81
C LEU A 357 30.09 -15.70 14.24
N ALA A 358 30.90 -15.71 15.30
CA ALA A 358 31.66 -14.52 15.74
C ALA A 358 32.61 -14.01 14.64
N ASN A 359 33.35 -14.91 14.00
CA ASN A 359 34.30 -14.58 12.94
C ASN A 359 33.62 -14.01 11.67
N GLN A 360 32.41 -14.46 11.34
CA GLN A 360 31.67 -13.92 10.20
C GLN A 360 31.06 -12.56 10.48
N LEU A 361 30.52 -12.35 11.69
CA LEU A 361 30.02 -11.05 12.13
C LEU A 361 31.11 -9.98 12.13
N LEU A 362 32.34 -10.36 12.51
CA LEU A 362 33.52 -9.50 12.45
C LEU A 362 34.00 -9.18 11.02
N LYS A 363 33.74 -10.06 10.04
CA LYS A 363 34.12 -9.84 8.64
C LYS A 363 33.16 -8.92 7.89
N ASN A 364 31.94 -8.74 8.38
CA ASN A 364 30.97 -7.83 7.79
C ASN A 364 30.05 -7.20 8.88
N PRO A 365 30.61 -6.42 9.81
CA PRO A 365 29.88 -5.91 10.96
C PRO A 365 28.74 -4.97 10.56
N GLU A 366 28.89 -4.25 9.45
CA GLU A 366 27.91 -3.24 9.03
C GLU A 366 26.78 -3.77 8.15
N ALA A 367 26.97 -4.84 7.37
CA ALA A 367 26.03 -5.12 6.27
C ALA A 367 24.86 -6.06 6.58
N SER A 368 24.79 -6.75 7.73
CA SER A 368 23.63 -7.64 8.00
C SER A 368 23.19 -7.70 9.45
N LEU A 369 24.11 -7.79 10.42
CA LEU A 369 23.71 -7.89 11.83
C LEU A 369 23.34 -6.54 12.45
N SER A 370 24.15 -5.49 12.24
CA SER A 370 23.81 -4.12 12.67
C SER A 370 22.44 -3.71 12.10
N ARG A 371 22.23 -3.97 10.81
CA ARG A 371 20.94 -3.75 10.13
C ARG A 371 19.81 -4.55 10.77
N ALA A 372 20.02 -5.83 11.06
CA ALA A 372 19.00 -6.66 11.68
C ALA A 372 18.64 -6.27 13.12
N LEU A 373 19.64 -5.94 13.94
CA LEU A 373 19.45 -5.44 15.31
C LEU A 373 18.69 -4.11 15.30
N PHE A 374 19.08 -3.21 14.40
CA PHE A 374 18.37 -1.96 14.18
C PHE A 374 16.90 -2.17 13.78
N LEU A 375 16.63 -3.10 12.85
CA LEU A 375 15.28 -3.41 12.35
C LEU A 375 14.33 -3.97 13.41
N ILE A 376 14.86 -4.62 14.45
CA ILE A 376 14.06 -5.11 15.59
C ILE A 376 14.02 -4.10 16.76
N GLY A 377 14.41 -2.85 16.50
CA GLY A 377 14.34 -1.76 17.47
C GLY A 377 15.44 -1.79 18.54
N ILE A 378 16.53 -2.53 18.31
CA ILE A 378 17.72 -2.48 19.17
C ILE A 378 18.63 -1.36 18.66
N GLU A 379 18.78 -0.30 19.45
CA GLU A 379 19.75 0.77 19.19
C GLU A 379 21.17 0.18 19.20
N ASP A 380 21.82 0.08 18.05
CA ASP A 380 23.26 -0.18 18.01
C ASP A 380 24.00 1.12 18.34
N ARG A 381 24.41 1.26 19.60
CA ARG A 381 25.24 2.39 20.06
C ARG A 381 26.73 2.22 19.70
N GLY A 382 27.09 1.39 18.72
CA GLY A 382 28.50 1.03 18.44
C GLY A 382 29.19 0.22 19.56
N ASP A 383 28.74 0.36 20.81
CA ASP A 383 29.20 -0.35 22.00
C ASP A 383 28.65 -1.79 22.08
N MET A 384 27.53 -2.07 21.42
CA MET A 384 26.81 -3.33 21.62
C MET A 384 27.45 -4.47 20.83
N LEU A 385 27.74 -4.29 19.54
CA LEU A 385 28.51 -5.26 18.75
C LEU A 385 29.97 -5.35 19.19
N SER A 386 30.60 -4.21 19.49
CA SER A 386 31.98 -4.17 19.97
C SER A 386 32.13 -4.89 21.32
N GLY A 387 31.18 -4.74 22.26
CA GLY A 387 31.14 -5.47 23.52
C GLY A 387 30.89 -6.98 23.36
N LEU A 388 30.04 -7.37 22.41
CA LEU A 388 29.70 -8.77 22.11
C LEU A 388 30.86 -9.52 21.44
N LEU A 389 31.63 -8.80 20.62
CA LEU A 389 32.80 -9.31 19.90
C LEU A 389 34.12 -9.07 20.67
N HIS A 390 34.10 -8.27 21.74
CA HIS A 390 35.25 -7.99 22.62
C HIS A 390 35.98 -9.26 23.10
N PRO A 391 35.30 -10.37 23.46
CA PRO A 391 35.98 -11.60 23.84
C PRO A 391 36.78 -12.24 22.70
N TYR A 392 36.44 -11.93 21.45
CA TYR A 392 37.03 -12.47 20.22
C TYR A 392 38.02 -11.52 19.53
N ARG A 393 38.22 -10.29 20.04
CA ARG A 393 39.15 -9.25 19.54
C ARG A 393 40.59 -9.76 19.30
N HIS A 394 41.04 -10.70 20.12
CA HIS A 394 42.38 -11.28 20.06
C HIS A 394 42.67 -12.06 18.77
N LEU A 395 41.66 -12.32 17.94
CA LEU A 395 41.80 -13.10 16.71
C LEU A 395 42.27 -12.27 15.50
N TYR A 396 42.14 -10.92 15.48
CA TYR A 396 42.35 -10.15 14.24
C TYR A 396 42.86 -8.68 14.31
N GLU A 397 43.10 -8.05 15.47
CA GLU A 397 43.45 -6.60 15.49
C GLU A 397 44.85 -6.23 14.92
N THR A 398 44.87 -5.19 14.07
CA THR A 398 46.06 -4.37 13.71
C THR A 398 45.87 -2.91 14.13
N GLU A 399 46.96 -2.22 14.47
CA GLU A 399 46.99 -0.88 15.12
C GLU A 399 46.23 0.24 14.38
N GLU A 400 46.09 0.20 13.05
CA GLU A 400 45.36 1.23 12.27
C GLU A 400 43.85 1.28 12.56
N GLN A 401 43.24 0.18 13.01
CA GLN A 401 41.79 0.14 13.28
C GLN A 401 41.40 0.86 14.59
N LYS A 402 42.35 1.11 15.49
CA LYS A 402 42.11 1.78 16.78
C LYS A 402 41.91 3.29 16.64
N GLU A 403 42.42 3.92 15.58
CA GLU A 403 42.34 5.37 15.39
C GLU A 403 41.02 5.83 14.74
N LEU A 404 40.36 4.95 13.97
CA LEU A 404 39.11 5.29 13.28
C LEU A 404 37.90 5.40 14.24
N GLU A 405 37.83 4.53 15.26
CA GLU A 405 36.74 4.46 16.25
C GLU A 405 36.59 5.74 17.08
N HIS A 406 37.68 6.48 17.30
CA HIS A 406 37.67 7.67 18.16
C HIS A 406 37.08 8.92 17.47
N SER A 407 36.81 8.87 16.16
CA SER A 407 36.37 10.03 15.37
C SER A 407 34.84 10.15 15.19
N LEU A 408 34.07 9.11 15.50
CA LEU A 408 32.65 8.99 15.09
C LEU A 408 31.62 9.36 16.18
N THR A 409 32.04 9.60 17.43
CA THR A 409 31.17 9.40 18.60
C THR A 409 30.32 10.58 19.10
N GLU A 410 30.49 11.82 18.63
CA GLU A 410 29.83 12.97 19.31
C GLU A 410 28.79 13.77 18.49
N SER A 411 28.62 13.52 17.18
CA SER A 411 27.75 14.35 16.32
C SER A 411 26.40 13.71 15.90
N GLN A 412 26.17 12.42 16.15
CA GLN A 412 25.13 11.65 15.44
C GLN A 412 23.81 11.41 16.23
N ASP A 413 23.77 11.68 17.54
CA ASP A 413 22.74 11.12 18.43
C ASP A 413 21.29 11.67 18.26
N GLN A 414 21.11 12.92 17.80
CA GLN A 414 19.75 13.46 17.53
C GLN A 414 19.23 13.13 16.12
N SER A 415 20.12 13.10 15.12
CA SER A 415 19.78 12.70 13.74
C SER A 415 19.41 11.21 13.68
N LEU A 416 20.15 10.38 14.43
CA LEU A 416 19.95 8.94 14.48
C LEU A 416 18.59 8.58 15.12
N LYS A 417 18.20 9.22 16.24
CA LYS A 417 16.88 9.00 16.87
C LYS A 417 15.70 9.35 15.97
N ALA A 418 15.82 10.43 15.19
CA ALA A 418 14.81 10.80 14.20
C ALA A 418 14.73 9.75 13.06
N ARG A 419 15.88 9.26 12.57
CA ARG A 419 15.95 8.19 11.57
C ARG A 419 15.38 6.87 12.08
N THR A 420 15.68 6.45 13.31
CA THR A 420 15.14 5.22 13.92
C THR A 420 13.62 5.27 14.08
N SER A 421 13.07 6.42 14.50
CA SER A 421 11.63 6.59 14.65
C SER A 421 10.90 6.53 13.30
N LEU A 422 11.46 7.14 12.25
CA LEU A 422 10.94 7.07 10.89
C LEU A 422 10.96 5.64 10.35
N ILE A 423 12.08 4.92 10.54
CA ILE A 423 12.21 3.55 10.08
C ILE A 423 11.26 2.60 10.82
N GLN A 424 10.99 2.80 12.12
CA GLN A 424 10.00 2.00 12.86
C GLN A 424 8.57 2.19 12.34
N LEU A 425 8.18 3.43 12.03
CA LEU A 425 6.87 3.74 11.44
C LEU A 425 6.75 3.18 10.02
N ASP A 426 7.80 3.33 9.21
CA ASP A 426 7.86 2.84 7.85
C ASP A 426 7.89 1.31 7.81
N TRP A 427 8.60 0.64 8.73
CA TRP A 427 8.69 -0.82 8.80
C TRP A 427 7.37 -1.46 9.24
N GLY A 428 6.68 -0.89 10.24
CA GLY A 428 5.35 -1.35 10.65
C GLY A 428 4.32 -1.28 9.52
N SER A 429 4.36 -0.23 8.70
CA SER A 429 3.46 -0.09 7.54
C SER A 429 3.91 -0.91 6.32
N ALA A 430 5.22 -1.08 6.14
CA ALA A 430 5.81 -1.82 5.01
C ALA A 430 5.74 -3.34 5.16
N SER A 431 5.70 -3.86 6.38
CA SER A 431 5.79 -5.29 6.69
C SER A 431 4.52 -6.09 6.39
N HIS A 432 3.36 -5.44 6.36
CA HIS A 432 2.07 -6.10 6.24
C HIS A 432 1.96 -6.88 4.91
N LYS A 433 1.80 -8.21 5.00
CA LYS A 433 1.74 -9.18 3.88
C LYS A 433 2.96 -9.19 2.97
N ARG A 434 4.15 -8.93 3.52
CA ARG A 434 5.44 -9.02 2.82
C ARG A 434 6.33 -10.12 3.37
N SER A 435 7.30 -10.52 2.56
CA SER A 435 8.36 -11.44 2.95
C SER A 435 9.68 -10.68 3.09
N LEU A 436 10.48 -11.11 4.07
CA LEU A 436 11.80 -10.58 4.29
C LEU A 436 12.79 -11.28 3.35
N SER A 437 13.68 -10.50 2.76
CA SER A 437 14.72 -10.95 1.87
C SER A 437 16.07 -10.43 2.31
N ARG A 438 17.12 -11.16 1.92
CA ARG A 438 18.50 -10.71 2.00
C ARG A 438 19.15 -10.83 0.64
N THR A 439 19.92 -9.81 0.27
CA THR A 439 20.63 -9.75 -1.00
C THR A 439 22.08 -10.25 -0.91
N GLU A 440 22.79 -10.34 -2.03
CA GLU A 440 24.19 -10.78 -2.11
C GLU A 440 25.13 -9.80 -1.40
N LYS A 441 24.91 -8.48 -1.52
CA LYS A 441 25.67 -7.48 -0.75
C LYS A 441 25.21 -7.36 0.72
N GLY A 442 24.29 -8.22 1.15
CA GLY A 442 23.81 -8.32 2.53
C GLY A 442 22.67 -7.35 2.89
N HIS A 443 22.12 -6.58 1.94
CA HIS A 443 20.97 -5.72 2.21
C HIS A 443 19.77 -6.53 2.68
N LEU A 444 19.06 -6.01 3.68
CA LEU A 444 17.79 -6.55 4.12
C LEU A 444 16.67 -5.78 3.43
N GLY A 445 15.69 -6.51 2.90
CA GLY A 445 14.57 -5.89 2.20
C GLY A 445 13.24 -6.58 2.46
N LEU A 446 12.15 -5.83 2.28
CA LEU A 446 10.77 -6.30 2.33
C LEU A 446 10.13 -6.17 0.95
N ALA A 447 9.60 -7.28 0.43
CA ALA A 447 8.99 -7.33 -0.88
C ALA A 447 7.80 -8.32 -0.88
N PRO A 448 6.99 -8.41 -1.96
CA PRO A 448 5.86 -9.32 -1.99
C PRO A 448 6.25 -10.77 -1.69
N GLN A 449 5.32 -11.56 -1.16
CA GLN A 449 5.57 -12.98 -0.82
C GLN A 449 6.02 -13.84 -2.02
N THR A 450 5.79 -13.37 -3.24
CA THR A 450 6.14 -14.04 -4.49
C THR A 450 7.60 -13.91 -4.88
N ILE A 451 8.41 -13.17 -4.13
CA ILE A 451 9.87 -13.12 -4.34
C ILE A 451 10.52 -14.48 -4.07
N GLN A 452 11.64 -14.73 -4.75
CA GLN A 452 12.42 -15.94 -4.59
C GLN A 452 13.92 -15.66 -4.69
N VAL A 453 14.73 -16.64 -4.28
CA VAL A 453 16.18 -16.60 -4.48
C VAL A 453 16.49 -16.52 -5.97
N GLY A 454 17.38 -15.60 -6.34
CA GLY A 454 17.75 -15.30 -7.73
C GLY A 454 16.96 -14.15 -8.38
N ASP A 455 15.92 -13.63 -7.72
CA ASP A 455 15.28 -12.40 -8.18
C ASP A 455 16.24 -11.20 -8.00
N GLU A 456 16.17 -10.25 -8.92
CA GLU A 456 17.05 -9.09 -8.97
C GLU A 456 16.37 -7.85 -8.38
N VAL A 457 17.14 -7.02 -7.69
CA VAL A 457 16.66 -5.77 -7.11
C VAL A 457 17.23 -4.59 -7.88
N GLY A 458 16.35 -3.70 -8.33
CA GLY A 458 16.74 -2.53 -9.10
C GLY A 458 15.81 -1.34 -8.89
N ILE A 459 16.22 -0.18 -9.38
CA ILE A 459 15.44 1.05 -9.34
C ILE A 459 15.16 1.48 -10.78
N LEU A 460 13.88 1.70 -11.10
CA LEU A 460 13.47 2.34 -12.35
C LEU A 460 13.77 3.84 -12.29
N GLN A 461 14.17 4.41 -13.42
CA GLN A 461 14.50 5.82 -13.50
C GLN A 461 13.30 6.69 -13.07
N GLY A 462 13.50 7.56 -12.08
CA GLY A 462 12.46 8.41 -11.49
C GLY A 462 11.56 7.72 -10.46
N ALA A 463 11.80 6.45 -10.11
CA ALA A 463 10.98 5.74 -9.12
C ALA A 463 11.24 6.21 -7.68
N GLU A 464 10.18 6.19 -6.88
CA GLU A 464 10.21 6.48 -5.45
C GLU A 464 10.87 5.35 -4.65
N VAL A 465 10.64 4.10 -5.07
CA VAL A 465 11.06 2.89 -4.36
C VAL A 465 11.79 1.89 -5.28
N PRO A 466 12.66 1.03 -4.72
CA PRO A 466 13.16 -0.14 -5.42
C PRO A 466 12.05 -1.10 -5.84
N HIS A 467 12.34 -1.90 -6.85
CA HIS A 467 11.45 -2.94 -7.38
C HIS A 467 12.22 -4.26 -7.50
N VAL A 468 11.49 -5.36 -7.36
CA VAL A 468 12.02 -6.71 -7.58
C VAL A 468 11.62 -7.16 -8.97
N PHE A 469 12.60 -7.64 -9.73
CA PHE A 469 12.45 -8.12 -11.09
C PHE A 469 12.87 -9.58 -11.19
N ARG A 470 12.23 -10.28 -12.11
CA ARG A 470 12.59 -11.64 -12.50
C ARG A 470 12.88 -11.66 -13.98
N ARG A 471 14.08 -12.13 -14.36
CA ARG A 471 14.43 -12.28 -15.78
C ARG A 471 13.57 -13.34 -16.42
N ASP A 472 13.01 -13.01 -17.58
CA ASP A 472 12.38 -14.02 -18.42
C ASP A 472 13.45 -14.72 -19.27
N SER A 473 13.26 -16.03 -19.47
CA SER A 473 14.24 -16.94 -20.11
C SER A 473 14.53 -16.63 -21.60
N GLY A 474 13.83 -15.65 -22.21
CA GLY A 474 13.93 -15.33 -23.63
C GLY A 474 14.95 -14.25 -24.01
N LEU A 475 15.12 -13.19 -23.21
CA LEU A 475 15.99 -12.05 -23.51
C LEU A 475 16.51 -11.41 -22.22
N GLU A 476 17.80 -11.05 -22.15
CA GLU A 476 18.38 -10.42 -20.96
C GLU A 476 17.67 -9.11 -20.56
N THR A 477 17.19 -8.33 -21.53
CA THR A 477 16.52 -7.05 -21.26
C THR A 477 15.04 -7.19 -20.87
N SER A 478 14.49 -8.40 -20.92
CA SER A 478 13.08 -8.69 -20.68
C SER A 478 12.81 -9.10 -19.24
N LEU A 479 12.01 -8.31 -18.55
CA LEU A 479 11.77 -8.44 -17.12
C LEU A 479 10.29 -8.64 -16.82
N SER A 480 10.03 -9.57 -15.92
CA SER A 480 8.78 -9.62 -15.18
C SER A 480 8.94 -8.83 -13.88
N LEU A 481 8.12 -7.81 -13.69
CA LEU A 481 7.98 -7.14 -12.39
C LEU A 481 7.34 -8.09 -11.37
N VAL A 482 8.01 -8.29 -10.23
CA VAL A 482 7.48 -9.07 -9.09
C VAL A 482 6.73 -8.16 -8.12
N GLY A 483 7.22 -6.94 -7.92
CA GLY A 483 6.54 -5.86 -7.18
C GLY A 483 7.51 -4.84 -6.59
N ASP A 484 6.99 -3.88 -5.84
CA ASP A 484 7.79 -2.87 -5.13
C ASP A 484 8.52 -3.46 -3.91
N ALA A 485 9.62 -2.86 -3.51
CA ALA A 485 10.43 -3.32 -2.37
C ALA A 485 10.92 -2.17 -1.51
N TYR A 486 11.00 -2.43 -0.20
CA TYR A 486 11.75 -1.62 0.73
C TYR A 486 13.13 -2.27 0.89
N VAL A 487 14.20 -1.52 0.73
CA VAL A 487 15.56 -2.02 0.92
C VAL A 487 16.28 -1.11 1.90
N TYR A 488 16.68 -1.67 3.05
CA TYR A 488 17.39 -0.93 4.07
C TYR A 488 18.74 -0.45 3.54
N GLY A 489 19.10 0.82 3.78
CA GLY A 489 20.34 1.42 3.28
C GLY A 489 20.23 2.04 1.87
N VAL A 490 19.07 1.91 1.22
CA VAL A 490 18.83 2.42 -0.15
C VAL A 490 17.78 3.54 -0.16
N MET A 491 16.89 3.53 0.83
CA MET A 491 15.78 4.49 0.96
C MET A 491 16.26 5.83 1.53
N HIS A 492 15.41 6.86 1.48
CA HIS A 492 15.69 8.21 2.01
C HIS A 492 16.89 8.94 1.37
N GLY A 493 17.24 8.60 0.13
CA GLY A 493 18.35 9.20 -0.60
C GLY A 493 19.73 8.74 -0.12
N GLU A 494 19.80 7.62 0.62
CA GLU A 494 21.06 7.00 1.04
C GLU A 494 21.84 6.38 -0.12
N LEU A 495 21.16 6.09 -1.23
CA LEU A 495 21.80 5.70 -2.47
C LEU A 495 22.26 6.95 -3.23
N GLU A 496 23.57 7.16 -3.35
CA GLU A 496 24.13 8.32 -4.06
C GLU A 496 23.87 8.21 -5.57
N SER A 497 23.56 9.35 -6.21
CA SER A 497 23.24 9.40 -7.65
C SER A 497 24.39 8.99 -8.57
N GLY A 498 25.62 8.94 -8.05
CA GLY A 498 26.82 8.46 -8.77
C GLY A 498 26.92 6.94 -8.89
N ASP A 499 26.14 6.18 -8.11
CA ASP A 499 26.21 4.70 -8.05
C ASP A 499 25.17 4.00 -8.94
N LEU A 500 24.33 4.77 -9.65
CA LEU A 500 23.24 4.26 -10.47
C LEU A 500 23.58 4.28 -11.97
N GLU A 501 23.97 3.14 -12.50
CA GLU A 501 24.08 2.92 -13.95
C GLU A 501 22.74 2.42 -14.51
N PHE A 502 22.09 3.26 -15.32
CA PHE A 502 20.79 2.96 -15.92
C PHE A 502 20.93 2.29 -17.28
N THR A 503 20.29 1.14 -17.44
CA THR A 503 20.24 0.38 -18.70
C THR A 503 18.81 0.27 -19.20
N ARG A 504 18.64 0.30 -20.53
CA ARG A 504 17.31 0.16 -21.14
C ARG A 504 16.77 -1.25 -20.92
N VAL A 505 15.56 -1.33 -20.38
CA VAL A 505 14.86 -2.59 -20.09
C VAL A 505 13.45 -2.57 -20.68
N GLN A 506 12.86 -3.76 -20.79
CA GLN A 506 11.45 -3.91 -21.14
C GLN A 506 10.71 -4.72 -20.06
N LEU A 507 9.61 -4.18 -19.58
CA LEU A 507 8.68 -4.87 -18.69
C LEU A 507 7.62 -5.57 -19.56
N VAL A 508 7.50 -6.89 -19.41
CA VAL A 508 6.60 -7.74 -20.20
C VAL A 508 5.48 -8.34 -19.39
#